data_AF-A0A2T4V8U0-F1
#
_entry.id   AF-A0A2T4V8U0-F1
#
_cell.length_a   1.000
_cell.length_b   1.000
_cell.length_c   1.000
_cell.angle_alpha   90.00
_cell.angle_beta   90.00
_cell.angle_gamma   90.00
#
_symmetry.space_group_name_H-M   'P 1'
#
loop_
_entity.id
_entity.type
_entity.pdbx_description
1 polymer ?
#
loop_
_entity_poly.entity_id
_entity_poly.type
_entity_poly.pdbx_seq_one_letter_code
_entity_poly.pdbx_strand_id
1 'polypeptide(L)'
;MTLELLLAHANDGRPMLQGGLSEETLRGVPIQPPEVPERLWSDHGNLDVLKKQRWGLVVPEGPEGNELLERIKPLRELREADQDGKEARVYRVAPGMNGPRAMAWKQQVFRDEDVDERERPRYLLVLGDLHQVSLELQQALATDAYVGRLAFRSPEQYTAYASKVVRWERATVHATGPRMLFYTAQDGSEATRLGHEDLIEPCLEACRTHLPDAKILHVLDDDKAPGKQLLERAAEPTPSLLLSLSHGLGRPDGGWRSPTDQFNLQGALQLPGRQLSGADLVSGAFLPGGMWVCFACFSAGTPARSTYAPWLRELAKTSLSAAQVLDALPGWEGEHSFIAALPQAALANPDGPLAVVGHVDLAWSSSFRQQGQRTPSRFFGVLQALAEGHRVGNALTSLARSFHDLNMALTVRDAHAALEHEAGRKVLQSPAVHASLFLQRQDLMGFVLLGDPAARLSIPFPKEES
;
A
#
# COMPACT_ATOMS: atom_id res chain seq x y z
N MET A 1 32.87 30.00 20.43
CA MET A 1 33.05 28.55 20.23
C MET A 1 33.57 28.32 18.81
N THR A 2 34.53 27.42 18.62
CA THR A 2 34.98 27.00 17.28
C THR A 2 34.15 25.81 16.81
N LEU A 3 33.67 25.88 15.56
CA LEU A 3 33.01 24.75 14.91
C LEU A 3 34.05 23.92 14.18
N GLU A 4 34.20 22.66 14.59
CA GLU A 4 35.18 21.74 14.02
C GLU A 4 34.58 20.94 12.86
N LEU A 5 35.34 20.78 11.78
CA LEU A 5 34.93 19.96 10.62
C LEU A 5 35.70 18.64 10.63
N LEU A 6 34.96 17.53 10.73
CA LEU A 6 35.51 16.17 10.80
C LEU A 6 35.75 15.59 9.40
N LEU A 7 36.50 16.33 8.57
CA LEU A 7 36.84 15.95 7.21
C LEU A 7 38.36 16.05 7.03
N ALA A 8 38.97 15.05 6.40
CA ALA A 8 40.41 15.02 6.17
C ALA A 8 40.73 14.77 4.68
N HIS A 9 41.87 15.29 4.24
CA HIS A 9 42.40 15.06 2.91
C HIS A 9 42.81 13.58 2.76
N ALA A 10 42.23 12.88 1.78
CA ALA A 10 42.42 11.44 1.63
C ALA A 10 43.88 11.03 1.31
N ASN A 11 44.67 11.94 0.75
CA ASN A 11 46.06 11.69 0.34
C ASN A 11 47.08 11.86 1.47
N ASP A 12 46.79 12.66 2.51
CA ASP A 12 47.76 12.92 3.59
C ASP A 12 47.16 12.86 5.01
N GLY A 13 45.86 12.59 5.13
CA GLY A 13 45.15 12.41 6.39
C GLY A 13 45.00 13.69 7.22
N ARG A 14 45.35 14.86 6.69
CA ARG A 14 45.28 16.11 7.43
C ARG A 14 43.85 16.63 7.47
N PRO A 15 43.38 17.18 8.61
CA PRO A 15 42.08 17.84 8.67
C PRO A 15 41.99 18.95 7.63
N MET A 16 40.87 18.99 6.92
CA MET A 16 40.60 20.00 5.89
C MET A 16 40.48 21.40 6.49
N LEU A 17 40.04 21.51 7.73
CA LEU A 17 40.06 22.75 8.51
C LEU A 17 40.86 22.53 9.79
N GLN A 18 42.09 23.03 9.84
CA GLN A 18 43.00 22.83 10.98
C GLN A 18 42.66 23.67 12.22
N GLY A 19 41.85 24.71 12.10
CA GLY A 19 41.48 25.61 13.21
C GLY A 19 39.97 25.81 13.37
N GLY A 20 39.17 24.92 12.76
CA GLY A 20 37.71 25.07 12.69
C GLY A 20 37.26 26.36 11.99
N LEU A 21 35.96 26.64 12.06
CA LEU A 21 35.39 27.93 11.71
C LEU A 21 35.17 28.73 12.99
N SER A 22 35.56 30.02 12.98
CA SER A 22 35.26 30.91 14.10
C SER A 22 33.77 31.28 14.08
N GLU A 23 33.17 31.37 15.27
CA GLU A 23 31.78 31.80 15.44
C GLU A 23 31.50 33.18 14.83
N GLU A 24 32.53 34.03 14.75
CA GLU A 24 32.46 35.36 14.14
C GLU A 24 32.20 35.29 12.63
N THR A 25 32.66 34.21 11.98
CA THR A 25 32.42 33.94 10.55
C THR A 25 30.93 33.66 10.26
N LEU A 26 30.16 33.23 11.27
CA LEU A 26 28.72 32.98 11.15
C LEU A 26 27.88 34.28 11.24
N ARG A 27 28.42 35.35 11.83
CA ARG A 27 27.67 36.60 12.10
C ARG A 27 27.39 37.44 10.86
N GLY A 28 28.09 37.19 9.76
CA GLY A 28 27.90 37.86 8.47
C GLY A 28 26.93 37.17 7.53
N VAL A 29 26.42 35.99 7.91
CA VAL A 29 25.43 35.25 7.11
C VAL A 29 24.05 35.80 7.48
N PRO A 30 23.24 36.30 6.52
CA PRO A 30 21.87 36.70 6.81
C PRO A 30 21.07 35.46 7.19
N ILE A 31 20.89 35.25 8.50
CA ILE A 31 19.94 34.29 9.04
C ILE A 31 18.60 35.01 9.06
N GLN A 32 17.71 34.67 8.12
CA GLN A 32 16.29 35.02 8.28
C GLN A 32 15.82 34.36 9.57
N PRO A 33 15.23 35.09 10.53
CA PRO A 33 14.72 34.47 11.75
C PRO A 33 13.66 33.43 11.34
N PRO A 34 13.87 32.13 11.61
CA PRO A 34 12.80 31.17 11.42
C PRO A 34 11.67 31.54 12.38
N GLU A 35 10.43 31.56 11.91
CA GLU A 35 9.28 31.49 12.80
C GLU A 35 9.51 30.33 13.76
N VAL A 36 9.62 30.60 15.07
CA VAL A 36 9.84 29.55 16.05
C VAL A 36 8.58 28.70 16.13
N PRO A 37 8.63 27.41 15.71
CA PRO A 37 7.51 26.50 15.76
C PRO A 37 7.05 26.23 17.20
N GLU A 38 5.77 26.37 17.52
CA GLU A 38 5.25 25.87 18.81
C GLU A 38 5.20 24.33 18.87
N ARG A 39 5.23 23.61 17.72
CA ARG A 39 5.14 22.13 17.58
C ARG A 39 5.81 21.69 16.29
N LEU A 40 6.33 20.46 16.18
CA LEU A 40 7.08 19.84 15.05
C LEU A 40 6.29 18.69 14.35
N TRP A 41 6.75 18.20 13.18
CA TRP A 41 6.28 16.95 12.56
C TRP A 41 6.43 15.83 13.58
N SER A 42 5.30 15.34 14.10
CA SER A 42 5.34 14.52 15.30
C SER A 42 5.43 13.04 14.91
N ASP A 43 6.64 12.60 14.56
CA ASP A 43 7.00 11.16 14.50
C ASP A 43 6.73 10.45 15.84
N HIS A 44 6.71 11.23 16.93
CA HIS A 44 6.46 10.78 18.30
C HIS A 44 5.00 11.04 18.76
N GLY A 45 4.17 11.66 17.92
CA GLY A 45 2.78 11.97 18.24
C GLY A 45 1.85 10.86 17.80
N ASN A 46 0.62 10.87 18.30
CA ASN A 46 -0.40 9.93 17.82
C ASN A 46 -0.57 10.06 16.29
N LEU A 47 -0.30 8.96 15.59
CA LEU A 47 -0.29 8.88 14.13
C LEU A 47 -1.70 8.94 13.54
N ASP A 48 -2.76 8.70 14.32
CA ASP A 48 -4.15 8.77 13.84
C ASP A 48 -4.77 10.17 13.93
N VAL A 49 -4.05 11.13 14.48
CA VAL A 49 -4.56 12.51 14.67
C VAL A 49 -4.18 13.38 13.48
N LEU A 50 -5.13 13.63 12.57
CA LEU A 50 -4.90 14.44 11.37
C LEU A 50 -4.51 15.90 11.68
N LYS A 51 -4.94 16.46 12.81
CA LYS A 51 -4.42 17.74 13.32
C LYS A 51 -2.89 17.78 13.45
N LYS A 52 -2.24 16.65 13.73
CA LYS A 52 -0.77 16.54 13.84
C LYS A 52 -0.12 15.99 12.57
N GLN A 53 -0.83 15.14 11.84
CA GLN A 53 -0.26 14.40 10.71
C GLN A 53 -0.58 14.99 9.35
N ARG A 54 -1.60 15.86 9.26
CA ARG A 54 -2.14 16.47 8.05
C ARG A 54 -2.64 15.46 7.01
N TRP A 55 -3.55 15.91 6.16
CA TRP A 55 -4.07 15.16 5.03
C TRP A 55 -3.98 15.99 3.76
N GLY A 56 -3.60 15.35 2.66
CA GLY A 56 -3.38 16.00 1.37
C GLY A 56 -3.67 15.10 0.19
N LEU A 57 -3.53 15.68 -1.00
CA LEU A 57 -3.98 15.11 -2.25
C LEU A 57 -2.85 15.10 -3.28
N VAL A 58 -2.74 14.01 -4.03
CA VAL A 58 -1.90 13.93 -5.23
C VAL A 58 -2.82 13.68 -6.41
N VAL A 59 -2.86 14.62 -7.36
CA VAL A 59 -3.83 14.57 -8.47
C VAL A 59 -3.15 14.85 -9.81
N PRO A 60 -3.70 14.35 -10.92
CA PRO A 60 -3.17 14.64 -12.24
C PRO A 60 -3.13 16.15 -12.51
N GLU A 61 -2.15 16.59 -13.27
CA GLU A 61 -2.15 17.94 -13.81
C GLU A 61 -3.27 18.14 -14.86
N GLY A 62 -3.68 19.39 -15.08
CA GLY A 62 -4.67 19.72 -16.09
C GLY A 62 -6.14 19.56 -15.67
N PRO A 63 -7.08 19.65 -16.64
CA PRO A 63 -8.52 19.70 -16.39
C PRO A 63 -9.07 18.46 -15.69
N GLU A 64 -8.52 17.29 -15.99
CA GLU A 64 -8.97 16.03 -15.39
C GLU A 64 -8.75 16.01 -13.88
N GLY A 65 -7.56 16.42 -13.41
CA GLY A 65 -7.32 16.53 -11.98
C GLY A 65 -8.20 17.57 -11.29
N ASN A 66 -8.59 18.65 -11.99
CA ASN A 66 -9.56 19.61 -11.46
C ASN A 66 -10.93 18.97 -11.26
N GLU A 67 -11.39 18.20 -12.25
CA GLU A 67 -12.66 17.48 -12.12
C GLU A 67 -12.63 16.51 -10.94
N LEU A 68 -11.56 15.70 -10.81
CA LEU A 68 -11.43 14.74 -9.71
C LEU A 68 -11.47 15.41 -8.33
N LEU A 69 -10.83 16.58 -8.17
CA LEU A 69 -10.89 17.37 -6.93
C LEU A 69 -12.31 17.83 -6.60
N GLU A 70 -13.09 18.24 -7.60
CA GLU A 70 -14.49 18.63 -7.38
C GLU A 70 -15.34 17.42 -6.99
N ARG A 71 -15.12 16.25 -7.61
CA ARG A 71 -15.88 15.03 -7.30
C ARG A 71 -15.67 14.55 -5.87
N ILE A 72 -14.47 14.73 -5.31
CA ILE A 72 -14.15 14.34 -3.92
C ILE A 72 -14.32 15.47 -2.90
N LYS A 73 -14.88 16.62 -3.30
CA LYS A 73 -15.07 17.78 -2.41
C LYS A 73 -15.68 17.43 -1.04
N PRO A 74 -16.72 16.58 -0.91
CA PRO A 74 -17.25 16.21 0.41
C PRO A 74 -16.22 15.53 1.32
N LEU A 75 -15.33 14.71 0.75
CA LEU A 75 -14.26 14.07 1.50
C LEU A 75 -13.17 15.06 1.88
N ARG A 76 -12.80 15.97 0.97
CA ARG A 76 -11.83 17.04 1.26
C ARG A 76 -12.30 17.90 2.43
N GLU A 77 -13.55 18.37 2.40
CA GLU A 77 -14.14 19.18 3.47
C GLU A 77 -14.16 18.45 4.83
N LEU A 78 -14.45 17.14 4.82
CA LEU A 78 -14.35 16.31 6.03
C LEU A 78 -12.92 16.30 6.58
N ARG A 79 -11.92 16.06 5.73
CA ARG A 79 -10.52 15.93 6.16
C ARG A 79 -9.90 17.26 6.56
N GLU A 80 -10.29 18.35 5.91
CA GLU A 80 -9.94 19.72 6.32
C GLU A 80 -10.49 20.02 7.72
N ALA A 81 -11.74 19.64 8.01
CA ALA A 81 -12.30 19.75 9.35
C ALA A 81 -11.53 18.90 10.39
N ASP A 82 -11.14 17.66 10.03
CA ASP A 82 -10.34 16.78 10.91
C ASP A 82 -8.92 17.31 11.21
N GLN A 83 -8.44 18.31 10.44
CA GLN A 83 -7.13 18.96 10.64
C GLN A 83 -7.26 20.45 11.03
N ASP A 84 -8.25 20.78 11.87
CA ASP A 84 -8.54 22.14 12.38
C ASP A 84 -8.93 23.17 11.31
N GLY A 85 -9.58 22.73 10.22
CA GLY A 85 -9.99 23.60 9.12
C GLY A 85 -8.84 24.06 8.23
N LYS A 86 -7.64 23.48 8.37
CA LYS A 86 -6.52 23.74 7.45
C LYS A 86 -6.81 23.13 6.08
N GLU A 87 -6.58 23.91 5.02
CA GLU A 87 -6.76 23.46 3.63
C GLU A 87 -5.89 22.25 3.33
N ALA A 88 -6.45 21.30 2.58
CA ALA A 88 -5.72 20.12 2.15
C ALA A 88 -4.69 20.51 1.08
N ARG A 89 -3.42 20.22 1.32
CA ARG A 89 -2.37 20.48 0.34
C ARG A 89 -2.56 19.60 -0.90
N VAL A 90 -2.52 20.21 -2.09
CA VAL A 90 -2.69 19.52 -3.37
C VAL A 90 -1.39 19.53 -4.18
N TYR A 91 -0.91 18.34 -4.51
CA TYR A 91 0.23 18.12 -5.40
C TYR A 91 -0.26 17.75 -6.80
N ARG A 92 0.14 18.53 -7.81
CA ARG A 92 -0.14 18.25 -9.23
C ARG A 92 1.00 17.47 -9.84
N VAL A 93 0.69 16.40 -10.56
CA VAL A 93 1.70 15.49 -11.08
C VAL A 93 1.48 15.18 -12.56
N ALA A 94 2.59 15.18 -13.29
CA ALA A 94 2.62 14.71 -14.68
C ALA A 94 2.49 13.17 -14.74
N PRO A 95 1.86 12.63 -15.80
CA PRO A 95 1.69 11.19 -15.95
C PRO A 95 3.01 10.46 -16.24
N GLY A 96 2.99 9.14 -16.03
CA GLY A 96 4.05 8.24 -16.52
C GLY A 96 5.44 8.39 -15.87
N MET A 97 5.52 8.84 -14.61
CA MET A 97 6.81 8.84 -13.90
C MET A 97 7.31 7.41 -13.68
N ASN A 98 8.59 7.17 -13.98
CA ASN A 98 9.28 5.95 -13.60
C ASN A 98 9.90 6.10 -12.20
N GLY A 99 10.46 5.01 -11.65
CA GLY A 99 11.05 4.98 -10.30
C GLY A 99 12.02 6.13 -10.01
N PRO A 100 13.07 6.35 -10.82
CA PRO A 100 14.02 7.46 -10.60
C PRO A 100 13.36 8.84 -10.63
N ARG A 101 12.45 9.10 -11.57
CA ARG A 101 11.73 10.39 -11.64
C ARG A 101 10.77 10.58 -10.48
N ALA A 102 10.08 9.53 -10.05
CA ALA A 102 9.21 9.54 -8.88
C ALA A 102 9.99 9.85 -7.59
N MET A 103 11.17 9.25 -7.42
CA MET A 103 12.04 9.56 -6.27
C MET A 103 12.58 10.98 -6.33
N ALA A 104 13.02 11.45 -7.50
CA ALA A 104 13.46 12.84 -7.67
C ALA A 104 12.33 13.83 -7.35
N TRP A 105 11.11 13.57 -7.85
CA TRP A 105 9.93 14.37 -7.54
C TRP A 105 9.63 14.39 -6.04
N LYS A 106 9.70 13.23 -5.37
CA LYS A 106 9.51 13.15 -3.92
C LYS A 106 10.51 14.06 -3.18
N GLN A 107 11.80 14.03 -3.55
CA GLN A 107 12.81 14.87 -2.89
C GLN A 107 12.63 16.36 -3.19
N GLN A 108 12.28 16.71 -4.42
CA GLN A 108 12.22 18.10 -4.88
C GLN A 108 10.89 18.81 -4.56
N VAL A 109 9.78 18.07 -4.50
CA VAL A 109 8.43 18.65 -4.42
C VAL A 109 7.73 18.26 -3.13
N PHE A 110 7.73 16.97 -2.77
CA PHE A 110 7.07 16.53 -1.54
C PHE A 110 7.90 16.90 -0.31
N ARG A 111 9.21 16.68 -0.38
CA ARG A 111 10.19 17.01 0.66
C ARG A 111 10.87 18.37 0.45
N ASP A 112 10.21 19.28 -0.23
CA ASP A 112 10.69 20.66 -0.35
C ASP A 112 10.95 21.24 1.06
N GLU A 113 12.17 21.72 1.29
CA GLU A 113 12.65 22.26 2.57
C GLU A 113 12.09 23.67 2.83
N ASP A 114 11.64 24.37 1.79
CA ASP A 114 10.92 25.64 1.93
C ASP A 114 9.50 25.43 2.49
N VAL A 115 9.02 24.18 2.45
CA VAL A 115 7.76 23.78 3.06
C VAL A 115 8.03 23.23 4.44
N ASP A 116 7.47 23.91 5.43
CA ASP A 116 7.51 23.43 6.80
C ASP A 116 6.98 21.99 6.89
N GLU A 117 7.81 21.12 7.47
CA GLU A 117 7.57 19.70 7.66
C GLU A 117 6.22 19.40 8.34
N ARG A 118 5.71 20.34 9.15
CA ARG A 118 4.44 20.26 9.90
C ARG A 118 3.22 20.45 9.03
N GLU A 119 3.37 21.17 7.94
CA GLU A 119 2.34 21.41 6.94
C GLU A 119 2.40 20.37 5.82
N ARG A 120 3.40 19.47 5.86
CA ARG A 120 3.52 18.35 4.94
C ARG A 120 2.54 17.24 5.33
N PRO A 121 1.58 16.88 4.46
CA PRO A 121 0.62 15.82 4.74
C PRO A 121 1.29 14.45 4.81
N ARG A 122 1.15 13.77 5.95
CA ARG A 122 1.52 12.36 6.10
C ARG A 122 0.46 11.44 5.49
N TYR A 123 -0.82 11.81 5.52
CA TYR A 123 -1.86 11.08 4.81
C TYR A 123 -2.04 11.66 3.41
N LEU A 124 -1.79 10.86 2.38
CA LEU A 124 -1.87 11.29 0.98
C LEU A 124 -2.88 10.43 0.22
N LEU A 125 -3.93 11.07 -0.31
CA LEU A 125 -4.85 10.42 -1.23
C LEU A 125 -4.45 10.73 -2.68
N VAL A 126 -4.07 9.69 -3.42
CA VAL A 126 -3.84 9.75 -4.87
C VAL A 126 -5.18 9.64 -5.60
N LEU A 127 -5.47 10.56 -6.51
CA LEU A 127 -6.60 10.46 -7.42
C LEU A 127 -6.11 10.08 -8.82
N GLY A 128 -6.83 9.17 -9.46
CA GLY A 128 -6.57 8.73 -10.84
C GLY A 128 -5.92 7.35 -10.92
N ASP A 129 -6.01 6.78 -12.10
CA ASP A 129 -5.50 5.45 -12.44
C ASP A 129 -3.96 5.48 -12.63
N LEU A 130 -3.34 4.30 -12.79
CA LEU A 130 -1.89 4.11 -12.86
C LEU A 130 -1.22 4.86 -14.02
N HIS A 131 -1.93 5.07 -15.12
CA HIS A 131 -1.41 5.84 -16.26
C HIS A 131 -1.43 7.35 -16.03
N GLN A 132 -2.31 7.84 -15.15
CA GLN A 132 -2.46 9.27 -14.82
C GLN A 132 -1.52 9.66 -13.68
N VAL A 133 -1.45 8.83 -12.64
CA VAL A 133 -0.48 8.93 -11.55
C VAL A 133 0.21 7.58 -11.41
N SER A 134 1.50 7.52 -11.73
CA SER A 134 2.28 6.27 -11.76
C SER A 134 2.23 5.49 -10.44
N LEU A 135 2.30 4.16 -10.52
CA LEU A 135 2.49 3.29 -9.35
C LEU A 135 3.79 3.65 -8.61
N GLU A 136 4.84 3.94 -9.36
CA GLU A 136 6.17 4.27 -8.86
C GLU A 136 6.15 5.51 -7.96
N LEU A 137 5.35 6.52 -8.30
CA LEU A 137 5.16 7.68 -7.43
C LEU A 137 4.42 7.32 -6.14
N GLN A 138 3.36 6.52 -6.21
CA GLN A 138 2.66 6.04 -5.02
C GLN A 138 3.60 5.25 -4.10
N GLN A 139 4.41 4.34 -4.66
CA GLN A 139 5.39 3.56 -3.90
C GLN A 139 6.50 4.44 -3.32
N ALA A 140 6.98 5.43 -4.06
CA ALA A 140 7.97 6.39 -3.56
C ALA A 140 7.42 7.17 -2.37
N LEU A 141 6.18 7.66 -2.44
CA LEU A 141 5.54 8.40 -1.34
C LEU A 141 5.25 7.50 -0.13
N ALA A 142 4.86 6.24 -0.36
CA ALA A 142 4.52 5.26 0.68
C ALA A 142 5.70 4.87 1.59
N THR A 143 6.92 5.31 1.29
CA THR A 143 8.07 5.10 2.18
C THR A 143 8.08 6.01 3.40
N ASP A 144 7.43 7.19 3.36
CA ASP A 144 7.32 8.10 4.52
C ASP A 144 5.87 8.47 4.86
N ALA A 145 4.99 8.44 3.87
CA ALA A 145 3.60 8.85 3.98
C ALA A 145 2.67 7.63 3.94
N TYR A 146 1.47 7.80 4.48
CA TYR A 146 0.36 6.87 4.37
C TYR A 146 -0.43 7.18 3.11
N VAL A 147 -0.20 6.38 2.07
CA VAL A 147 -0.72 6.66 0.73
C VAL A 147 -1.87 5.72 0.40
N GLY A 148 -3.04 6.28 0.12
CA GLY A 148 -4.17 5.56 -0.48
C GLY A 148 -4.45 6.07 -1.89
N ARG A 149 -5.19 5.31 -2.71
CA ARG A 149 -5.55 5.70 -4.08
C ARG A 149 -7.04 5.51 -4.37
N LEU A 150 -7.63 6.45 -5.09
CA LEU A 150 -8.92 6.29 -5.76
C LEU A 150 -8.75 6.36 -7.28
N ALA A 151 -9.10 5.27 -7.95
CA ALA A 151 -9.18 5.17 -9.40
C ALA A 151 -10.55 4.59 -9.74
N PHE A 152 -11.36 5.33 -10.49
CA PHE A 152 -12.66 4.84 -10.96
C PHE A 152 -12.82 5.18 -12.44
N ARG A 153 -13.59 4.36 -13.16
CA ARG A 153 -13.91 4.61 -14.58
C ARG A 153 -14.82 5.82 -14.80
N SER A 154 -15.71 6.10 -13.86
CA SER A 154 -16.67 7.21 -13.95
C SER A 154 -16.40 8.24 -12.84
N PRO A 155 -16.36 9.55 -13.16
CA PRO A 155 -16.24 10.62 -12.17
C PRO A 155 -17.30 10.56 -11.06
N GLU A 156 -18.50 10.07 -11.36
CA GLU A 156 -19.60 9.93 -10.40
C GLU A 156 -19.27 8.92 -9.28
N GLN A 157 -18.44 7.93 -9.58
CA GLN A 157 -18.00 6.93 -8.59
C GLN A 157 -17.09 7.55 -7.53
N TYR A 158 -16.32 8.60 -7.86
CA TYR A 158 -15.56 9.38 -6.87
C TYR A 158 -16.50 10.09 -5.89
N THR A 159 -17.58 10.71 -6.39
CA THR A 159 -18.60 11.35 -5.54
C THR A 159 -19.32 10.32 -4.67
N ALA A 160 -19.66 9.15 -5.22
CA ALA A 160 -20.28 8.06 -4.48
C ALA A 160 -19.38 7.55 -3.34
N TYR A 161 -18.10 7.32 -3.62
CA TYR A 161 -17.11 6.94 -2.62
C TYR A 161 -16.97 8.01 -1.52
N ALA A 162 -16.75 9.27 -1.90
CA ALA A 162 -16.59 10.37 -0.95
C ALA A 162 -17.80 10.52 -0.03
N SER A 163 -19.01 10.45 -0.60
CA SER A 163 -20.27 10.52 0.16
C SER A 163 -20.42 9.33 1.12
N LYS A 164 -20.02 8.12 0.68
CA LYS A 164 -20.01 6.92 1.54
C LYS A 164 -19.07 7.09 2.73
N VAL A 165 -17.84 7.56 2.52
CA VAL A 165 -16.88 7.78 3.62
C VAL A 165 -17.42 8.79 4.63
N VAL A 166 -17.93 9.94 4.14
CA VAL A 166 -18.53 10.97 5.01
C VAL A 166 -19.69 10.40 5.83
N ARG A 167 -20.56 9.60 5.21
CA ARG A 167 -21.70 8.97 5.89
C ARG A 167 -21.24 8.05 7.02
N TRP A 168 -20.24 7.20 6.77
CA TRP A 168 -19.73 6.25 7.77
C TRP A 168 -18.94 6.92 8.89
N GLU A 169 -18.18 7.99 8.61
CA GLU A 169 -17.41 8.71 9.65
C GLU A 169 -18.28 9.64 10.51
N ARG A 170 -19.40 10.14 9.98
CA ARG A 170 -20.32 11.01 10.74
C ARG A 170 -21.36 10.26 11.56
N ALA A 171 -21.63 9.01 11.22
CA ALA A 171 -22.62 8.23 11.94
C ALA A 171 -22.11 7.81 13.33
N THR A 172 -22.99 7.83 14.32
CA THR A 172 -22.70 7.27 15.65
C THR A 172 -22.31 5.81 15.53
N VAL A 173 -21.22 5.43 16.23
CA VAL A 173 -20.60 4.09 16.29
C VAL A 173 -21.55 2.96 15.88
N HIS A 174 -21.21 2.28 14.79
CA HIS A 174 -22.07 1.28 14.15
C HIS A 174 -21.93 -0.14 14.72
N ALA A 175 -20.88 -0.42 15.49
CA ALA A 175 -20.65 -1.73 16.10
C ALA A 175 -20.01 -1.57 17.49
N THR A 176 -20.23 -2.55 18.37
CA THR A 176 -19.71 -2.54 19.75
C THR A 176 -18.26 -3.03 19.85
N GLY A 177 -17.70 -3.57 18.77
CA GLY A 177 -16.34 -4.11 18.68
C GLY A 177 -16.03 -4.59 17.26
N PRO A 178 -14.76 -4.95 16.97
CA PRO A 178 -14.35 -5.36 15.63
C PRO A 178 -14.94 -6.72 15.24
N ARG A 179 -15.48 -6.82 14.01
CA ARG A 179 -15.85 -8.10 13.38
C ARG A 179 -14.83 -8.44 12.32
N MET A 180 -14.26 -9.65 12.38
CA MET A 180 -13.20 -10.09 11.49
C MET A 180 -13.61 -11.35 10.74
N LEU A 181 -13.47 -11.34 9.42
CA LEU A 181 -13.71 -12.45 8.52
C LEU A 181 -12.39 -12.94 7.96
N PHE A 182 -12.16 -14.24 8.00
CA PHE A 182 -11.02 -14.91 7.39
C PHE A 182 -11.55 -15.88 6.33
N TYR A 183 -10.99 -15.82 5.13
CA TYR A 183 -11.43 -16.66 4.02
C TYR A 183 -10.24 -17.15 3.19
N THR A 184 -10.30 -18.41 2.77
CA THR A 184 -9.37 -19.00 1.79
C THR A 184 -10.18 -19.70 0.71
N ALA A 185 -9.94 -19.34 -0.55
CA ALA A 185 -10.47 -20.08 -1.69
C ALA A 185 -9.79 -21.45 -1.78
N GLN A 186 -10.51 -22.51 -1.42
CA GLN A 186 -9.98 -23.89 -1.44
C GLN A 186 -10.09 -24.47 -2.86
N ASP A 187 -9.14 -24.12 -3.72
CA ASP A 187 -9.11 -24.57 -5.12
C ASP A 187 -8.28 -25.86 -5.35
N GLY A 188 -7.74 -26.43 -4.27
CA GLY A 188 -6.89 -27.63 -4.30
C GLY A 188 -5.44 -27.38 -4.73
N SER A 189 -5.05 -26.13 -5.00
CA SER A 189 -3.67 -25.80 -5.34
C SER A 189 -2.77 -25.73 -4.11
N GLU A 190 -1.48 -26.02 -4.32
CA GLU A 190 -0.47 -25.89 -3.27
C GLU A 190 -0.33 -24.45 -2.75
N ALA A 191 -0.59 -23.46 -3.62
CA ALA A 191 -0.50 -22.05 -3.25
C ALA A 191 -1.58 -21.64 -2.24
N THR A 192 -2.83 -22.05 -2.45
CA THR A 192 -3.93 -21.75 -1.51
C THR A 192 -3.82 -22.56 -0.23
N ARG A 193 -3.35 -23.81 -0.31
CA ARG A 193 -3.01 -24.62 0.86
C ARG A 193 -1.93 -23.97 1.73
N LEU A 194 -0.80 -23.56 1.13
CA LEU A 194 0.26 -22.85 1.85
C LEU A 194 -0.22 -21.51 2.40
N GLY A 195 -0.99 -20.75 1.64
CA GLY A 195 -1.59 -19.50 2.11
C GLY A 195 -2.53 -19.71 3.31
N HIS A 196 -3.25 -20.82 3.34
CA HIS A 196 -4.07 -21.20 4.47
C HIS A 196 -3.24 -21.44 5.74
N GLU A 197 -2.29 -22.37 5.65
CA GLU A 197 -1.51 -22.89 6.78
C GLU A 197 -0.47 -21.89 7.31
N ASP A 198 0.11 -21.08 6.43
CA ASP A 198 1.23 -20.18 6.77
C ASP A 198 0.81 -18.72 6.97
N LEU A 199 -0.40 -18.33 6.55
CA LEU A 199 -0.92 -16.96 6.71
C LEU A 199 -2.29 -16.91 7.42
N ILE A 200 -3.32 -17.54 6.87
CA ILE A 200 -4.70 -17.37 7.35
C ILE A 200 -4.89 -17.96 8.74
N GLU A 201 -4.51 -19.21 8.95
CA GLU A 201 -4.66 -19.90 10.24
C GLU A 201 -3.82 -19.24 11.35
N PRO A 202 -2.52 -18.91 11.14
CA PRO A 202 -1.76 -18.18 12.15
C PRO A 202 -2.31 -16.80 12.48
N CYS A 203 -2.85 -16.06 11.50
CA CYS A 203 -3.49 -14.77 11.77
C CYS A 203 -4.80 -14.95 12.56
N LEU A 204 -5.59 -15.97 12.23
CA LEU A 204 -6.81 -16.31 12.96
C LEU A 204 -6.51 -16.64 14.42
N GLU A 205 -5.48 -17.45 14.68
CA GLU A 205 -5.01 -17.80 16.02
C GLU A 205 -4.53 -16.56 16.77
N ALA A 206 -3.64 -15.76 16.17
CA ALA A 206 -3.14 -14.54 16.77
C ALA A 206 -4.26 -13.55 17.12
N CYS A 207 -5.27 -13.39 16.26
CA CYS A 207 -6.42 -12.53 16.54
C CYS A 207 -7.23 -13.08 17.72
N ARG A 208 -7.46 -14.39 17.82
CA ARG A 208 -8.17 -14.99 18.95
C ARG A 208 -7.43 -14.80 20.27
N THR A 209 -6.10 -14.80 20.24
CA THR A 209 -5.26 -14.61 21.42
C THR A 209 -5.18 -13.14 21.84
N HIS A 210 -5.03 -12.22 20.89
CA HIS A 210 -4.69 -10.83 21.17
C HIS A 210 -5.88 -9.85 21.06
N LEU A 211 -7.00 -10.28 20.48
CA LEU A 211 -8.21 -9.46 20.31
C LEU A 211 -9.43 -10.17 20.90
N PRO A 212 -9.50 -10.37 22.23
CA PRO A 212 -10.55 -11.16 22.88
C PRO A 212 -11.97 -10.59 22.69
N ASP A 213 -12.09 -9.28 22.45
CA ASP A 213 -13.37 -8.60 22.20
C ASP A 213 -13.80 -8.64 20.72
N ALA A 214 -12.95 -9.16 19.82
CA ALA A 214 -13.26 -9.26 18.41
C ALA A 214 -14.17 -10.45 18.09
N LYS A 215 -15.21 -10.22 17.29
CA LYS A 215 -16.02 -11.29 16.69
C LYS A 215 -15.28 -11.86 15.48
N ILE A 216 -14.59 -12.97 15.68
CA ILE A 216 -13.76 -13.62 14.64
C ILE A 216 -14.54 -14.78 14.00
N LEU A 217 -14.70 -14.74 12.67
CA LEU A 217 -15.30 -15.80 11.87
C LEU A 217 -14.31 -16.33 10.84
N HIS A 218 -14.11 -17.64 10.85
CA HIS A 218 -13.45 -18.35 9.76
C HIS A 218 -14.54 -18.80 8.78
N VAL A 219 -14.57 -18.22 7.59
CA VAL A 219 -15.55 -18.50 6.55
C VAL A 219 -15.03 -19.62 5.68
N LEU A 220 -15.74 -20.75 5.71
CA LEU A 220 -15.47 -21.92 4.88
C LEU A 220 -16.44 -21.95 3.71
N ASP A 221 -15.97 -22.40 2.56
CA ASP A 221 -16.84 -22.66 1.42
C ASP A 221 -17.71 -23.90 1.64
N ASP A 222 -18.86 -23.91 0.96
CA ASP A 222 -19.71 -25.09 0.79
C ASP A 222 -19.46 -25.66 -0.60
N ASP A 223 -19.09 -26.94 -0.70
CA ASP A 223 -18.87 -27.64 -1.97
C ASP A 223 -20.07 -27.51 -2.93
N LYS A 224 -21.28 -27.36 -2.39
CA LYS A 224 -22.53 -27.21 -3.17
C LYS A 224 -22.85 -25.77 -3.54
N ALA A 225 -22.28 -24.79 -2.85
CA ALA A 225 -22.49 -23.37 -3.12
C ALA A 225 -21.22 -22.54 -2.89
N PRO A 226 -20.18 -22.72 -3.73
CA PRO A 226 -18.91 -22.03 -3.55
C PRO A 226 -19.02 -20.50 -3.59
N GLY A 227 -18.30 -19.82 -2.69
CA GLY A 227 -18.31 -18.37 -2.54
C GLY A 227 -19.59 -17.78 -1.94
N LYS A 228 -20.66 -18.57 -1.79
CA LYS A 228 -21.93 -18.10 -1.23
C LYS A 228 -21.77 -17.66 0.22
N GLN A 229 -21.11 -18.47 1.05
CA GLN A 229 -20.88 -18.15 2.46
C GLN A 229 -20.03 -16.88 2.62
N LEU A 230 -19.01 -16.69 1.78
CA LEU A 230 -18.23 -15.45 1.77
C LEU A 230 -19.12 -14.23 1.53
N LEU A 231 -19.91 -14.26 0.45
CA LEU A 231 -20.78 -13.15 0.07
C LEU A 231 -21.87 -12.88 1.13
N GLU A 232 -22.50 -13.92 1.67
CA GLU A 232 -23.52 -13.79 2.72
C GLU A 232 -22.94 -13.18 4.01
N ARG A 233 -21.74 -13.64 4.44
CA ARG A 233 -21.08 -13.12 5.64
C ARG A 233 -20.51 -11.72 5.45
N ALA A 234 -20.07 -11.39 4.23
CA ALA A 234 -19.60 -10.06 3.88
C ALA A 234 -20.76 -9.05 3.75
N ALA A 235 -21.96 -9.50 3.37
CA ALA A 235 -23.14 -8.65 3.21
C ALA A 235 -23.81 -8.25 4.54
N GLU A 236 -23.41 -8.83 5.68
CA GLU A 236 -23.95 -8.45 7.00
C GLU A 236 -23.73 -6.93 7.25
N PRO A 237 -24.75 -6.17 7.71
CA PRO A 237 -24.69 -4.71 7.84
C PRO A 237 -23.94 -4.27 9.11
N THR A 238 -22.70 -4.74 9.25
CA THR A 238 -21.81 -4.46 10.37
C THR A 238 -20.40 -4.20 9.83
N PRO A 239 -19.73 -3.11 10.23
CA PRO A 239 -18.35 -2.85 9.84
C PRO A 239 -17.47 -4.06 10.13
N SER A 240 -16.88 -4.62 9.09
CA SER A 240 -16.12 -5.86 9.16
C SER A 240 -14.78 -5.72 8.45
N LEU A 241 -13.75 -6.33 9.04
CA LEU A 241 -12.47 -6.53 8.39
C LEU A 241 -12.45 -7.91 7.74
N LEU A 242 -12.24 -7.98 6.43
CA LEU A 242 -12.05 -9.25 5.72
C LEU A 242 -10.58 -9.42 5.34
N LEU A 243 -9.96 -10.52 5.78
CA LEU A 243 -8.75 -11.06 5.14
C LEU A 243 -9.17 -12.22 4.24
N SER A 244 -8.96 -12.08 2.93
CA SER A 244 -9.22 -13.14 1.96
C SER A 244 -7.94 -13.56 1.24
N LEU A 245 -7.80 -14.86 0.98
CA LEU A 245 -6.73 -15.44 0.17
C LEU A 245 -7.30 -16.25 -0.99
N SER A 246 -6.84 -15.97 -2.20
CA SER A 246 -7.25 -16.67 -3.43
C SER A 246 -6.23 -16.43 -4.55
N HIS A 247 -6.40 -17.09 -5.70
CA HIS A 247 -5.73 -16.62 -6.92
C HIS A 247 -6.46 -15.42 -7.50
N GLY A 248 -5.70 -14.50 -8.05
CA GLY A 248 -6.25 -13.48 -8.94
C GLY A 248 -6.16 -13.94 -10.39
N LEU A 249 -7.15 -13.60 -11.20
CA LEU A 249 -7.15 -13.94 -12.61
C LEU A 249 -6.05 -13.15 -13.33
N GLY A 250 -5.14 -13.91 -13.95
CA GLY A 250 -4.14 -13.40 -14.87
C GLY A 250 -4.59 -13.53 -16.32
N ARG A 251 -3.65 -13.32 -17.25
CA ARG A 251 -3.89 -13.47 -18.69
C ARG A 251 -4.37 -14.90 -19.03
N PRO A 252 -5.47 -15.06 -19.78
CA PRO A 252 -5.96 -16.37 -20.21
C PRO A 252 -5.10 -16.97 -21.34
N ASP A 253 -5.22 -18.28 -21.53
CA ASP A 253 -4.65 -18.98 -22.69
C ASP A 253 -5.19 -18.36 -23.99
N GLY A 254 -4.29 -17.97 -24.88
CA GLY A 254 -4.65 -17.25 -26.12
C GLY A 254 -4.80 -15.72 -25.98
N GLY A 255 -4.67 -15.17 -24.76
CA GLY A 255 -4.72 -13.75 -24.49
C GLY A 255 -6.13 -13.18 -24.33
N TRP A 256 -6.21 -11.92 -23.92
CA TRP A 256 -7.48 -11.23 -23.68
C TRP A 256 -8.28 -11.01 -24.96
N ARG A 257 -9.61 -11.14 -24.88
CA ARG A 257 -10.49 -10.91 -26.05
C ARG A 257 -10.53 -9.45 -26.46
N SER A 258 -10.34 -8.53 -25.50
CA SER A 258 -10.26 -7.09 -25.72
C SER A 258 -9.62 -6.40 -24.50
N PRO A 259 -9.17 -5.14 -24.62
CA PRO A 259 -8.72 -4.36 -23.46
C PRO A 259 -9.78 -4.19 -22.37
N THR A 260 -11.06 -4.13 -22.74
CA THR A 260 -12.17 -4.07 -21.78
C THR A 260 -12.35 -5.40 -21.02
N ASP A 261 -12.15 -6.52 -21.70
CA ASP A 261 -12.19 -7.87 -21.09
C ASP A 261 -11.06 -8.02 -20.07
N GLN A 262 -9.83 -7.61 -20.45
CA GLN A 262 -8.69 -7.54 -19.55
C GLN A 262 -8.99 -6.70 -18.31
N PHE A 263 -9.46 -5.47 -18.50
CA PHE A 263 -9.76 -4.57 -17.38
C PHE A 263 -10.80 -5.15 -16.43
N ASN A 264 -11.87 -5.75 -16.96
CA ASN A 264 -12.97 -6.26 -16.16
C ASN A 264 -12.61 -7.53 -15.37
N LEU A 265 -11.70 -8.35 -15.89
CA LEU A 265 -11.40 -9.68 -15.34
C LEU A 265 -10.03 -9.79 -14.68
N GLN A 266 -9.00 -9.07 -15.13
CA GLN A 266 -7.67 -9.19 -14.54
C GLN A 266 -7.68 -8.68 -13.09
N GLY A 267 -7.25 -9.53 -12.16
CA GLY A 267 -7.33 -9.27 -10.73
C GLY A 267 -8.67 -9.60 -10.07
N ALA A 268 -9.66 -10.09 -10.83
CA ALA A 268 -10.83 -10.76 -10.24
C ALA A 268 -10.38 -12.02 -9.48
N LEU A 269 -11.16 -12.49 -8.51
CA LEU A 269 -10.75 -13.63 -7.69
C LEU A 269 -11.27 -14.93 -8.26
N GLN A 270 -10.40 -15.93 -8.34
CA GLN A 270 -10.79 -17.31 -8.60
C GLN A 270 -11.23 -17.95 -7.28
N LEU A 271 -12.54 -18.13 -7.12
CA LEU A 271 -13.11 -18.92 -6.03
C LEU A 271 -13.36 -20.35 -6.54
N PRO A 272 -13.59 -21.34 -5.67
CA PRO A 272 -13.98 -22.67 -6.15
C PRO A 272 -15.25 -22.54 -6.99
N GLY A 273 -15.32 -23.17 -8.16
CA GLY A 273 -16.53 -23.18 -9.01
C GLY A 273 -17.02 -21.85 -9.60
N ARG A 274 -16.41 -20.69 -9.31
CA ARG A 274 -16.80 -19.38 -9.87
C ARG A 274 -15.71 -18.33 -9.82
N GLN A 275 -15.91 -17.24 -10.55
CA GLN A 275 -15.10 -16.02 -10.43
C GLN A 275 -15.87 -14.98 -9.61
N LEU A 276 -15.15 -14.16 -8.84
CA LEU A 276 -15.68 -12.97 -8.18
C LEU A 276 -15.07 -11.73 -8.85
N SER A 277 -15.90 -11.03 -9.63
CA SER A 277 -15.52 -9.88 -10.44
C SER A 277 -16.15 -8.59 -9.90
N GLY A 278 -15.77 -7.44 -10.48
CA GLY A 278 -16.42 -6.18 -10.13
C GLY A 278 -17.94 -6.17 -10.41
N ALA A 279 -18.42 -6.96 -11.38
CA ALA A 279 -19.85 -7.07 -11.67
C ALA A 279 -20.64 -7.68 -10.52
N ASP A 280 -20.02 -8.55 -9.71
CA ASP A 280 -20.67 -9.16 -8.55
C ASP A 280 -20.80 -8.19 -7.37
N LEU A 281 -19.95 -7.14 -7.32
CA LEU A 281 -19.86 -6.20 -6.20
C LEU A 281 -20.36 -4.79 -6.51
N VAL A 282 -20.82 -4.53 -7.75
CA VAL A 282 -21.34 -3.22 -8.15
C VAL A 282 -22.66 -2.87 -7.44
N SER A 283 -23.42 -3.88 -7.04
CA SER A 283 -24.72 -3.75 -6.37
C SER A 283 -24.86 -4.80 -5.26
N GLY A 284 -25.63 -4.45 -4.22
CA GLY A 284 -25.80 -5.30 -3.03
C GLY A 284 -24.75 -5.01 -1.97
N ALA A 285 -24.99 -5.46 -0.74
CA ALA A 285 -24.08 -5.23 0.37
C ALA A 285 -22.83 -6.11 0.26
N PHE A 286 -21.65 -5.51 0.43
CA PHE A 286 -20.39 -6.24 0.56
C PHE A 286 -19.43 -5.44 1.45
N LEU A 287 -19.22 -5.90 2.67
CA LEU A 287 -18.47 -5.20 3.72
C LEU A 287 -18.94 -3.75 3.93
N PRO A 288 -20.23 -3.47 4.20
CA PRO A 288 -20.68 -2.09 4.40
C PRO A 288 -19.88 -1.40 5.52
N GLY A 289 -19.15 -0.34 5.16
CA GLY A 289 -18.33 0.41 6.12
C GLY A 289 -17.10 -0.35 6.63
N GLY A 290 -16.81 -1.50 6.03
CA GLY A 290 -15.73 -2.39 6.39
C GLY A 290 -14.42 -2.10 5.66
N MET A 291 -13.49 -3.04 5.77
CA MET A 291 -12.19 -3.01 5.11
C MET A 291 -11.85 -4.39 4.57
N TRP A 292 -11.10 -4.42 3.48
CA TRP A 292 -10.76 -5.68 2.81
C TRP A 292 -9.26 -5.77 2.57
N VAL A 293 -8.59 -6.73 3.20
CA VAL A 293 -7.23 -7.17 2.85
C VAL A 293 -7.35 -8.35 1.89
N CYS A 294 -7.07 -8.10 0.61
CA CYS A 294 -7.26 -9.02 -0.49
C CYS A 294 -5.93 -9.58 -0.99
N PHE A 295 -5.56 -10.77 -0.52
CA PHE A 295 -4.35 -11.46 -0.94
C PHE A 295 -4.63 -12.27 -2.22
N ALA A 296 -4.27 -11.69 -3.37
CA ALA A 296 -4.34 -12.32 -4.69
C ALA A 296 -3.51 -11.53 -5.71
N CYS A 297 -2.96 -12.19 -6.73
CA CYS A 297 -2.25 -11.52 -7.82
C CYS A 297 -3.16 -10.47 -8.49
N PHE A 298 -2.61 -9.29 -8.81
CA PHE A 298 -3.33 -8.21 -9.47
C PHE A 298 -4.61 -7.70 -8.75
N SER A 299 -4.86 -8.10 -7.49
CA SER A 299 -6.10 -7.77 -6.78
C SER A 299 -6.33 -6.28 -6.56
N ALA A 300 -5.26 -5.47 -6.58
CA ALA A 300 -5.34 -4.01 -6.61
C ALA A 300 -5.12 -3.44 -8.02
N GLY A 301 -4.34 -4.09 -8.87
CA GLY A 301 -4.12 -3.60 -10.23
C GLY A 301 -2.99 -4.29 -11.00
N THR A 302 -2.83 -3.83 -12.24
CA THR A 302 -1.86 -4.33 -13.21
C THR A 302 -0.88 -3.22 -13.56
N PRO A 303 0.44 -3.37 -13.28
CA PRO A 303 1.41 -2.35 -13.64
C PRO A 303 1.65 -2.31 -15.15
N ALA A 304 2.21 -1.21 -15.65
CA ALA A 304 2.57 -1.10 -17.07
C ALA A 304 3.65 -2.12 -17.46
N ARG A 305 4.55 -2.42 -16.52
CA ARG A 305 5.59 -3.44 -16.62
C ARG A 305 5.74 -4.13 -15.29
N SER A 306 5.79 -5.45 -15.29
CA SER A 306 6.05 -6.19 -14.08
C SER A 306 7.49 -5.97 -13.60
N THR A 307 7.67 -5.70 -12.31
CA THR A 307 9.02 -5.61 -11.71
C THR A 307 9.72 -6.96 -11.65
N TYR A 308 8.97 -8.06 -11.77
CA TYR A 308 9.52 -9.42 -11.81
C TYR A 308 10.06 -9.78 -13.19
N ALA A 309 9.67 -9.05 -14.24
CA ALA A 309 9.99 -9.42 -15.63
C ALA A 309 11.49 -9.60 -15.91
N PRO A 310 12.42 -8.73 -15.43
CA PRO A 310 13.85 -8.96 -15.65
C PRO A 310 14.35 -10.25 -15.00
N TRP A 311 13.91 -10.52 -13.77
CA TRP A 311 14.31 -11.72 -13.02
C TRP A 311 13.71 -12.99 -13.63
N LEU A 312 12.43 -12.97 -14.01
CA LEU A 312 11.76 -14.08 -14.69
C LEU A 312 12.39 -14.38 -16.06
N ARG A 313 12.83 -13.36 -16.82
CA ARG A 313 13.57 -13.54 -18.08
C ARG A 313 14.87 -14.32 -17.90
N GLU A 314 15.61 -14.07 -16.83
CA GLU A 314 16.82 -14.84 -16.54
C GLU A 314 16.50 -16.27 -16.12
N LEU A 315 15.48 -16.48 -15.28
CA LEU A 315 15.05 -17.81 -14.87
C LEU A 315 14.46 -18.65 -16.01
N ALA A 316 13.74 -18.02 -16.94
CA ALA A 316 13.13 -18.67 -18.09
C ALA A 316 14.17 -19.35 -19.00
N LYS A 317 15.45 -18.94 -18.94
CA LYS A 317 16.55 -19.59 -19.66
C LYS A 317 16.79 -21.03 -19.21
N THR A 318 16.42 -21.36 -17.97
CA THR A 318 16.68 -22.68 -17.36
C THR A 318 15.45 -23.31 -16.71
N SER A 319 14.29 -22.66 -16.74
CA SER A 319 13.06 -23.12 -16.11
C SER A 319 11.84 -22.85 -16.99
N LEU A 320 11.18 -23.93 -17.44
CA LEU A 320 9.94 -23.84 -18.22
C LEU A 320 8.81 -23.18 -17.42
N SER A 321 8.71 -23.41 -16.11
CA SER A 321 7.69 -22.77 -15.28
C SER A 321 7.90 -21.26 -15.18
N ALA A 322 9.16 -20.80 -15.14
CA ALA A 322 9.45 -19.37 -15.15
C ALA A 322 9.11 -18.72 -16.50
N ALA A 323 9.31 -19.44 -17.62
CA ALA A 323 8.89 -19.00 -18.94
C ALA A 323 7.36 -18.84 -19.02
N GLN A 324 6.60 -19.80 -18.48
CA GLN A 324 5.13 -19.71 -18.43
C GLN A 324 4.64 -18.50 -17.63
N VAL A 325 5.25 -18.22 -16.47
CA VAL A 325 4.89 -17.04 -15.67
C VAL A 325 5.26 -15.75 -16.40
N LEU A 326 6.40 -15.72 -17.09
CA LEU A 326 6.84 -14.57 -17.88
C LEU A 326 5.85 -14.24 -19.00
N ASP A 327 5.34 -15.24 -19.72
CA ASP A 327 4.37 -15.06 -20.81
C ASP A 327 3.02 -14.51 -20.30
N ALA A 328 2.70 -14.75 -19.03
CA ALA A 328 1.49 -14.26 -18.37
C ALA A 328 1.62 -12.81 -17.83
N LEU A 329 2.82 -12.21 -17.82
CA LEU A 329 3.04 -10.86 -17.33
C LEU A 329 2.47 -9.78 -18.27
N PRO A 330 2.08 -8.61 -17.72
CA PRO A 330 1.74 -7.45 -18.52
C PRO A 330 2.98 -6.86 -19.21
N GLY A 331 2.77 -6.23 -20.36
CA GLY A 331 3.83 -5.49 -21.08
C GLY A 331 3.88 -5.74 -22.58
N TRP A 332 2.77 -6.22 -23.17
CA TRP A 332 2.63 -6.37 -24.61
C TRP A 332 2.21 -5.04 -25.23
N GLU A 333 2.49 -4.85 -26.51
CA GLU A 333 2.16 -3.62 -27.24
C GLU A 333 0.63 -3.38 -27.20
N GLY A 334 0.21 -2.25 -26.62
CA GLY A 334 -1.19 -1.88 -26.45
C GLY A 334 -1.84 -2.22 -25.10
N GLU A 335 -1.14 -2.89 -24.18
CA GLU A 335 -1.62 -3.05 -22.80
C GLU A 335 -1.35 -1.77 -21.98
N HIS A 336 -2.32 -1.40 -21.14
CA HIS A 336 -2.23 -0.23 -20.26
C HIS A 336 -2.18 -0.67 -18.79
N SER A 337 -1.52 0.13 -17.95
CA SER A 337 -1.59 -0.04 -16.50
C SER A 337 -2.94 0.44 -15.96
N PHE A 338 -3.54 -0.32 -15.04
CA PHE A 338 -4.82 0.04 -14.43
C PHE A 338 -4.98 -0.51 -13.02
N ILE A 339 -5.78 0.15 -12.19
CA ILE A 339 -6.36 -0.39 -10.96
C ILE A 339 -7.46 -1.39 -11.33
N ALA A 340 -7.48 -2.57 -10.69
CA ALA A 340 -8.36 -3.67 -11.07
C ALA A 340 -9.85 -3.31 -10.87
N ALA A 341 -10.74 -3.81 -11.74
CA ALA A 341 -12.17 -3.47 -11.70
C ALA A 341 -12.88 -3.94 -10.41
N LEU A 342 -12.42 -5.03 -9.80
CA LEU A 342 -12.99 -5.60 -8.58
C LEU A 342 -12.96 -4.63 -7.38
N PRO A 343 -11.79 -4.12 -6.93
CA PRO A 343 -11.76 -3.12 -5.86
C PRO A 343 -12.41 -1.79 -6.26
N GLN A 344 -12.38 -1.39 -7.54
CA GLN A 344 -13.12 -0.20 -7.99
C GLN A 344 -14.62 -0.35 -7.75
N ALA A 345 -15.20 -1.50 -8.12
CA ALA A 345 -16.63 -1.75 -7.90
C ALA A 345 -16.97 -1.79 -6.41
N ALA A 346 -16.16 -2.49 -5.60
CA ALA A 346 -16.35 -2.56 -4.15
C ALA A 346 -16.28 -1.17 -3.48
N LEU A 347 -15.30 -0.35 -3.85
CA LEU A 347 -15.16 1.00 -3.30
C LEU A 347 -16.24 1.96 -3.82
N ALA A 348 -16.68 1.86 -5.07
CA ALA A 348 -17.76 2.70 -5.59
C ALA A 348 -19.14 2.34 -5.03
N ASN A 349 -19.35 1.08 -4.64
CA ASN A 349 -20.60 0.59 -4.09
C ASN A 349 -20.98 1.33 -2.78
N PRO A 350 -22.16 1.96 -2.69
CA PRO A 350 -22.63 2.63 -1.47
C PRO A 350 -22.65 1.75 -0.23
N ASP A 351 -22.88 0.44 -0.38
CA ASP A 351 -22.88 -0.55 0.70
C ASP A 351 -21.60 -1.42 0.68
N GLY A 352 -20.54 -0.86 0.10
CA GLY A 352 -19.20 -1.45 -0.01
C GLY A 352 -18.25 -1.09 1.14
N PRO A 353 -17.01 -1.61 1.12
CA PRO A 353 -15.95 -1.23 2.07
C PRO A 353 -15.50 0.22 1.90
N LEU A 354 -14.84 0.75 2.93
CA LEU A 354 -14.18 2.06 2.92
C LEU A 354 -12.77 1.98 2.32
N ALA A 355 -12.11 0.83 2.45
CA ALA A 355 -10.75 0.62 1.98
C ALA A 355 -10.53 -0.83 1.53
N VAL A 356 -9.69 -0.99 0.50
CA VAL A 356 -9.19 -2.28 0.04
C VAL A 356 -7.67 -2.22 -0.01
N VAL A 357 -7.01 -3.13 0.68
CA VAL A 357 -5.57 -3.39 0.54
C VAL A 357 -5.43 -4.59 -0.38
N GLY A 358 -4.72 -4.44 -1.49
CA GLY A 358 -4.54 -5.51 -2.47
C GLY A 358 -3.17 -5.43 -3.13
N HIS A 359 -2.88 -6.38 -4.01
CA HIS A 359 -1.58 -6.49 -4.65
C HIS A 359 -1.61 -5.93 -6.08
N VAL A 360 -0.65 -5.08 -6.43
CA VAL A 360 -0.36 -4.71 -7.82
C VAL A 360 0.75 -5.61 -8.32
N ASP A 361 0.57 -6.24 -9.48
CA ASP A 361 1.47 -7.29 -10.02
C ASP A 361 1.25 -8.68 -9.34
N LEU A 362 2.20 -9.60 -9.51
CA LEU A 362 2.18 -10.94 -8.93
C LEU A 362 2.36 -10.95 -7.41
N ALA A 363 1.41 -11.56 -6.69
CA ALA A 363 1.51 -11.84 -5.27
C ALA A 363 2.14 -13.23 -5.04
N TRP A 364 3.14 -13.32 -4.17
CA TRP A 364 3.87 -14.55 -3.90
C TRP A 364 3.72 -14.98 -2.43
N SER A 365 4.04 -16.24 -2.12
CA SER A 365 4.08 -16.69 -0.72
C SER A 365 5.23 -16.08 0.08
N SER A 366 6.16 -15.37 -0.56
CA SER A 366 7.30 -14.71 0.07
C SER A 366 6.92 -13.60 1.05
N SER A 367 5.77 -12.95 0.86
CA SER A 367 5.29 -11.92 1.76
C SER A 367 4.92 -12.47 3.14
N PHE A 368 4.60 -13.77 3.25
CA PHE A 368 4.33 -14.46 4.52
C PHE A 368 5.27 -15.64 4.82
N ARG A 369 6.34 -15.82 4.02
CA ARG A 369 7.39 -16.81 4.28
C ARG A 369 8.79 -16.25 4.05
N GLN A 370 9.69 -16.50 4.99
CA GLN A 370 11.09 -16.10 4.92
C GLN A 370 12.00 -17.29 5.22
N GLN A 371 12.83 -17.69 4.24
CA GLN A 371 13.79 -18.80 4.41
C GLN A 371 13.15 -20.11 4.95
N GLY A 372 11.93 -20.41 4.48
CA GLY A 372 11.16 -21.59 4.92
C GLY A 372 10.38 -21.40 6.23
N GLN A 373 10.63 -20.31 6.97
CA GLN A 373 9.87 -19.94 8.17
C GLN A 373 8.63 -19.12 7.82
N ARG A 374 7.58 -19.25 8.62
CA ARG A 374 6.33 -18.46 8.50
C ARG A 374 6.55 -17.06 9.08
N THR A 375 6.02 -16.03 8.42
CA THR A 375 6.05 -14.64 8.90
C THR A 375 4.66 -13.98 8.88
N PRO A 376 3.63 -14.59 9.52
CA PRO A 376 2.26 -14.05 9.52
C PRO A 376 2.14 -12.71 10.26
N SER A 377 3.11 -12.41 11.14
CA SER A 377 3.17 -11.16 11.93
C SER A 377 3.08 -9.89 11.09
N ARG A 378 3.56 -9.91 9.84
CA ARG A 378 3.49 -8.77 8.91
C ARG A 378 2.04 -8.37 8.64
N PHE A 379 1.18 -9.35 8.36
CA PHE A 379 -0.25 -9.16 8.09
C PHE A 379 -1.06 -9.06 9.38
N PHE A 380 -0.75 -9.87 10.39
CA PHE A 380 -1.40 -9.76 11.70
C PHE A 380 -1.27 -8.35 12.28
N GLY A 381 -0.11 -7.69 12.15
CA GLY A 381 0.06 -6.31 12.59
C GLY A 381 -0.89 -5.32 11.90
N VAL A 382 -1.21 -5.53 10.61
CA VAL A 382 -2.23 -4.74 9.90
C VAL A 382 -3.62 -5.03 10.49
N LEU A 383 -3.96 -6.32 10.64
CA LEU A 383 -5.27 -6.72 11.13
C LEU A 383 -5.54 -6.21 12.55
N GLN A 384 -4.53 -6.30 13.41
CA GLN A 384 -4.56 -5.81 14.77
C GLN A 384 -4.81 -4.30 14.80
N ALA A 385 -4.00 -3.52 14.08
CA ALA A 385 -4.15 -2.07 14.06
C ALA A 385 -5.54 -1.63 13.55
N LEU A 386 -6.05 -2.30 12.50
CA LEU A 386 -7.40 -2.04 12.00
C LEU A 386 -8.50 -2.40 13.00
N ALA A 387 -8.37 -3.54 13.68
CA ALA A 387 -9.32 -3.99 14.71
C ALA A 387 -9.31 -3.10 15.96
N GLU A 388 -8.18 -2.44 16.25
CA GLU A 388 -8.03 -1.43 17.31
C GLU A 388 -8.55 -0.04 16.88
N GLY A 389 -9.00 0.10 15.63
CA GLY A 389 -9.64 1.31 15.11
C GLY A 389 -8.67 2.35 14.51
N HIS A 390 -7.40 1.99 14.32
CA HIS A 390 -6.44 2.85 13.64
C HIS A 390 -6.87 3.12 12.19
N ARG A 391 -6.46 4.28 11.66
CA ARG A 391 -6.68 4.65 10.27
C ARG A 391 -5.92 3.69 9.36
N VAL A 392 -6.54 3.31 8.24
CA VAL A 392 -6.03 2.24 7.37
C VAL A 392 -4.63 2.52 6.83
N GLY A 393 -4.31 3.77 6.53
CA GLY A 393 -2.98 4.16 6.08
C GLY A 393 -1.89 3.91 7.13
N ASN A 394 -2.18 4.23 8.41
CA ASN A 394 -1.28 3.98 9.54
C ASN A 394 -1.14 2.47 9.82
N ALA A 395 -2.23 1.71 9.70
CA ALA A 395 -2.23 0.27 9.92
C ALA A 395 -1.27 -0.51 8.99
N LEU A 396 -0.93 0.04 7.82
CA LEU A 396 0.04 -0.56 6.89
C LEU A 396 1.50 -0.41 7.33
N THR A 397 1.78 0.28 8.44
CA THR A 397 3.13 0.48 8.96
C THR A 397 3.87 -0.85 9.21
N SER A 398 3.18 -1.94 9.59
CA SER A 398 3.82 -3.25 9.79
C SER A 398 4.41 -3.83 8.50
N LEU A 399 3.72 -3.66 7.36
CA LEU A 399 4.22 -4.04 6.05
C LEU A 399 5.38 -3.12 5.63
N ALA A 400 5.23 -1.80 5.84
CA ALA A 400 6.26 -0.82 5.49
C ALA A 400 7.59 -1.04 6.25
N ARG A 401 7.52 -1.39 7.55
CA ARG A 401 8.70 -1.77 8.36
C ARG A 401 9.37 -3.02 7.80
N SER A 402 8.59 -4.07 7.53
CA SER A 402 9.11 -5.32 6.97
C SER A 402 9.77 -5.11 5.59
N PHE A 403 9.16 -4.26 4.75
CA PHE A 403 9.74 -3.84 3.49
C PHE A 403 11.09 -3.12 3.68
N HIS A 404 11.17 -2.15 4.62
CA HIS A 404 12.41 -1.43 4.90
C HIS A 404 13.52 -2.36 5.39
N ASP A 405 13.22 -3.30 6.30
CA ASP A 405 14.20 -4.26 6.81
C ASP A 405 14.76 -5.14 5.68
N LEU A 406 13.88 -5.64 4.80
CA LEU A 406 14.28 -6.44 3.64
C LEU A 406 15.06 -5.62 2.60
N ASN A 407 14.67 -4.36 2.39
CA ASN A 407 15.39 -3.45 1.51
C ASN A 407 16.80 -3.17 2.04
N MET A 408 16.96 -2.94 3.35
CA MET A 408 18.27 -2.78 3.98
C MET A 408 19.11 -4.06 3.92
N ALA A 409 18.51 -5.22 4.16
CA ALA A 409 19.20 -6.50 4.04
C ALA A 409 19.72 -6.74 2.61
N LEU A 410 18.94 -6.36 1.59
CA LEU A 410 19.34 -6.45 0.19
C LEU A 410 20.48 -5.48 -0.15
N THR A 411 20.36 -4.19 0.23
CA THR A 411 21.36 -3.17 -0.13
C THR A 411 22.70 -3.37 0.59
N VAL A 412 22.69 -3.73 1.88
CA VAL A 412 23.91 -4.06 2.64
C VAL A 412 24.64 -5.23 2.00
N ARG A 413 23.88 -6.23 1.55
CA ARG A 413 24.42 -7.41 0.89
C ARG A 413 25.09 -7.05 -0.45
N ASP A 414 24.44 -6.20 -1.25
CA ASP A 414 24.97 -5.77 -2.55
C ASP A 414 26.23 -4.91 -2.39
N ALA A 415 26.23 -3.99 -1.41
CA ALA A 415 27.42 -3.21 -1.06
C ALA A 415 28.58 -4.11 -0.64
N HIS A 416 28.32 -5.12 0.21
CA HIS A 416 29.34 -6.09 0.60
C HIS A 416 29.85 -6.91 -0.60
N ALA A 417 28.96 -7.34 -1.51
CA ALA A 417 29.37 -8.07 -2.71
C ALA A 417 30.30 -7.23 -3.61
N ALA A 418 29.99 -5.92 -3.76
CA ALA A 418 30.83 -4.99 -4.51
C ALA A 418 32.22 -4.81 -3.88
N LEU A 419 32.30 -4.66 -2.55
CA LEU A 419 33.57 -4.52 -1.82
C LEU A 419 34.44 -5.80 -1.89
N GLU A 420 33.83 -6.98 -1.79
CA GLU A 420 34.57 -8.25 -1.97
C GLU A 420 35.11 -8.36 -3.40
N HIS A 421 34.31 -7.97 -4.39
CA HIS A 421 34.74 -7.97 -5.80
C HIS A 421 35.92 -7.01 -6.04
N GLU A 422 35.85 -5.79 -5.51
CA GLU A 422 36.94 -4.80 -5.60
C GLU A 422 38.23 -5.30 -4.92
N ALA A 423 38.09 -6.00 -3.80
CA ALA A 423 39.22 -6.64 -3.11
C ALA A 423 39.76 -7.89 -3.81
N GLY A 424 39.25 -8.25 -5.00
CA GLY A 424 39.61 -9.47 -5.73
C GLY A 424 39.20 -10.76 -5.01
N ARG A 425 38.32 -10.67 -4.02
CA ARG A 425 37.83 -11.82 -3.22
C ARG A 425 36.58 -12.40 -3.85
N LYS A 426 36.41 -13.71 -3.70
CA LYS A 426 35.21 -14.40 -4.18
C LYS A 426 34.03 -14.06 -3.25
N VAL A 427 32.95 -13.53 -3.83
CA VAL A 427 31.69 -13.32 -3.11
C VAL A 427 31.13 -14.69 -2.69
N LEU A 428 31.20 -15.00 -1.39
CA LEU A 428 30.70 -16.27 -0.82
C LEU A 428 29.17 -16.27 -0.60
N GLN A 429 28.50 -15.21 -1.01
CA GLN A 429 27.09 -15.04 -0.73
C GLN A 429 26.22 -15.91 -1.66
N SER A 430 25.24 -16.63 -1.10
CA SER A 430 24.36 -17.53 -1.88
C SER A 430 23.39 -16.78 -2.81
N PRO A 431 23.41 -16.99 -4.14
CA PRO A 431 22.47 -16.34 -5.07
C PRO A 431 20.99 -16.57 -4.73
N ALA A 432 20.67 -17.75 -4.19
CA ALA A 432 19.31 -18.09 -3.77
C ALA A 432 18.80 -17.18 -2.62
N VAL A 433 19.69 -16.79 -1.70
CA VAL A 433 19.34 -15.86 -0.60
C VAL A 433 19.09 -14.46 -1.15
N HIS A 434 19.91 -13.99 -2.09
CA HIS A 434 19.70 -12.69 -2.74
C HIS A 434 18.36 -12.66 -3.47
N ALA A 435 18.07 -13.69 -4.29
CA ALA A 435 16.81 -13.80 -5.00
C ALA A 435 15.60 -13.86 -4.04
N SER A 436 15.73 -14.58 -2.92
CA SER A 436 14.69 -14.63 -1.89
C SER A 436 14.44 -13.27 -1.24
N LEU A 437 15.48 -12.48 -0.93
CA LEU A 437 15.32 -11.13 -0.38
C LEU A 437 14.67 -10.19 -1.40
N PHE A 438 15.09 -10.25 -2.67
CA PHE A 438 14.47 -9.49 -3.75
C PHE A 438 12.98 -9.79 -3.87
N LEU A 439 12.60 -11.08 -3.94
CA LEU A 439 11.20 -11.48 -4.06
C LEU A 439 10.35 -10.98 -2.88
N GLN A 440 10.80 -11.21 -1.64
CA GLN A 440 10.10 -10.76 -0.45
C GLN A 440 9.91 -9.25 -0.41
N ARG A 441 10.96 -8.49 -0.75
CA ARG A 441 10.90 -7.03 -0.82
C ARG A 441 9.85 -6.58 -1.85
N GLN A 442 9.88 -7.14 -3.06
CA GLN A 442 8.97 -6.72 -4.13
C GLN A 442 7.53 -7.08 -3.85
N ASP A 443 7.29 -8.26 -3.28
CA ASP A 443 5.97 -8.76 -2.91
C ASP A 443 5.33 -7.89 -1.81
N LEU A 444 6.10 -7.48 -0.79
CA LEU A 444 5.58 -6.53 0.21
C LEU A 444 5.29 -5.14 -0.36
N MET A 445 6.14 -4.65 -1.27
CA MET A 445 5.95 -3.34 -1.92
C MET A 445 4.76 -3.32 -2.90
N GLY A 446 4.32 -4.50 -3.36
CA GLY A 446 3.19 -4.66 -4.25
C GLY A 446 1.84 -4.52 -3.54
N PHE A 447 1.78 -4.66 -2.20
CA PHE A 447 0.58 -4.36 -1.43
C PHE A 447 0.34 -2.85 -1.35
N VAL A 448 -0.75 -2.39 -1.95
CA VAL A 448 -1.14 -0.99 -1.98
C VAL A 448 -2.52 -0.79 -1.36
N LEU A 449 -2.75 0.41 -0.82
CA LEU A 449 -4.05 0.83 -0.34
C LEU A 449 -4.87 1.52 -1.44
N LEU A 450 -6.09 1.06 -1.61
CA LEU A 450 -7.14 1.68 -2.39
C LEU A 450 -8.23 2.21 -1.44
N GLY A 451 -8.57 3.49 -1.57
CA GLY A 451 -9.39 4.23 -0.60
C GLY A 451 -8.66 5.42 0.02
N ASP A 452 -9.38 6.19 0.82
CA ASP A 452 -8.85 7.25 1.66
C ASP A 452 -7.95 6.65 2.75
N PRO A 453 -6.64 7.01 2.82
CA PRO A 453 -5.74 6.50 3.84
C PRO A 453 -6.13 6.90 5.27
N ALA A 454 -6.96 7.92 5.41
CA ALA A 454 -7.47 8.33 6.71
C ALA A 454 -8.76 7.60 7.14
N ALA A 455 -9.36 6.75 6.29
CA ALA A 455 -10.55 6.00 6.68
C ALA A 455 -10.24 5.02 7.83
N ARG A 456 -11.23 4.80 8.70
CA ARG A 456 -11.15 3.87 9.84
C ARG A 456 -12.44 3.06 9.97
N LEU A 457 -12.37 1.92 10.63
CA LEU A 457 -13.56 1.13 10.95
C LEU A 457 -14.41 1.93 11.94
N SER A 458 -15.74 1.92 11.74
CA SER A 458 -16.68 2.63 12.62
C SER A 458 -16.97 1.84 13.89
N ILE A 459 -15.92 1.57 14.68
CA ILE A 459 -15.92 0.87 15.97
C ILE A 459 -15.49 1.84 17.09
N PRO A 460 -15.70 1.50 18.38
CA PRO A 460 -15.23 2.33 19.47
C PRO A 460 -13.70 2.43 19.42
N PHE A 461 -13.16 3.64 19.29
CA PHE A 461 -11.72 3.86 19.42
C PHE A 461 -11.36 3.81 20.90
N PRO A 462 -10.28 3.14 21.31
CA PRO A 462 -9.81 3.19 22.69
C PRO A 462 -9.64 4.65 23.08
N LYS A 463 -10.30 5.09 24.16
CA LYS A 463 -10.03 6.43 24.70
C LYS A 463 -8.56 6.41 25.11
N GLU A 464 -7.76 7.34 24.60
CA GLU A 464 -6.39 7.55 25.08
C GLU A 464 -6.44 7.64 26.61
N GLU A 465 -5.65 6.81 27.31
CA GLU A 465 -5.24 7.16 28.66
C GLU A 465 -4.42 8.46 28.52
N SER A 466 -5.00 9.54 29.05
CA SER A 466 -4.50 10.91 29.00
C SER A 466 -3.10 11.07 29.56
#